data_AF-A0A6N2AWW7-F1
#
_entry.id   AF-A0A6N2AWW7-F1
#
_cell.length_a   1.000
_cell.length_b   1.000
_cell.length_c   1.000
_cell.angle_alpha   90.00
_cell.angle_beta   90.00
_cell.angle_gamma   90.00
#
_symmetry.space_group_name_H-M   'P 1'
#
loop_
_entity.id
_entity.type
_entity.pdbx_description
1 polymer ?
#
loop_
_entity_poly.entity_id
_entity_poly.type
_entity_poly.pdbx_seq_one_letter_code
_entity_poly.pdbx_strand_id
1 'polypeptide(L)'
;ETLCGQAYGAKQKDMLGIYMQRSWIILNVTALVLMFLNVFATQILRFIGQQEKIAEWAGQFSLWMIPMVFAYAFEFPIMKFLQAQSKIMTMAVIAGVSCAMHALL
;
A
#
# COMPACT_ATOMS: atom_id res chain seq x y z
N GLU A 1 -11.72 10.62 -3.48
CA GLU A 1 -12.36 9.96 -4.65
C GLU A 1 -12.94 10.94 -5.65
N THR A 2 -13.59 12.02 -5.20
CA THR A 2 -14.14 13.06 -6.09
C THR A 2 -13.08 13.85 -6.86
N LEU A 3 -11.94 14.19 -6.26
CA LEU A 3 -10.93 15.06 -6.87
C LEU A 3 -10.31 14.49 -8.17
N CYS A 4 -9.99 13.20 -8.20
CA CYS A 4 -9.43 12.56 -9.40
C CYS A 4 -10.46 12.45 -10.54
N GLY A 5 -11.70 12.08 -10.22
CA GLY A 5 -12.79 12.02 -11.20
C GLY A 5 -13.20 13.40 -11.72
N GLN A 6 -13.20 14.41 -10.86
CA GLN A 6 -13.47 15.81 -11.23
C GLN A 6 -12.34 16.39 -12.09
N ALA A 7 -11.07 16.17 -11.74
CA ALA A 7 -9.93 16.61 -12.53
C ALA A 7 -9.90 15.96 -13.92
N TYR A 8 -10.21 14.66 -14.00
CA TYR A 8 -10.31 13.96 -15.28
C TYR A 8 -11.48 14.48 -16.13
N GLY A 9 -12.66 14.67 -15.53
CA GLY A 9 -13.83 15.27 -16.19
C GLY A 9 -13.60 16.71 -16.66
N ALA A 10 -12.80 17.47 -15.91
CA ALA A 10 -12.36 18.83 -16.26
C ALA A 10 -11.18 18.86 -17.26
N LYS A 11 -10.77 17.71 -17.81
CA LYS A 11 -9.62 17.53 -18.73
C LYS A 11 -8.26 17.96 -18.17
N GLN A 12 -8.12 18.10 -16.85
CA GLN A 12 -6.87 18.45 -16.18
C GLN A 12 -6.03 17.20 -15.88
N LYS A 13 -5.54 16.54 -16.93
CA LYS A 13 -4.78 15.27 -16.80
C LYS A 13 -3.48 15.44 -16.02
N ASP A 14 -2.82 16.59 -16.12
CA ASP A 14 -1.56 16.87 -15.41
C ASP A 14 -1.76 16.92 -13.89
N MET A 15 -2.90 17.46 -13.44
CA MET A 15 -3.25 17.52 -12.02
C MET A 15 -3.45 16.13 -11.41
N LEU A 16 -3.93 15.18 -12.20
CA LEU A 16 -4.11 13.79 -11.77
C LEU A 16 -2.76 13.13 -11.42
N GLY A 17 -1.72 13.40 -12.21
CA GLY A 17 -0.36 12.92 -11.96
C GLY A 17 0.26 13.56 -10.71
N ILE A 18 0.07 14.87 -10.54
CA ILE A 18 0.54 15.61 -9.35
C ILE A 18 -0.12 15.07 -8.08
N TYR A 19 -1.43 14.79 -8.11
CA TYR A 19 -2.12 14.18 -6.97
C TYR A 19 -1.57 12.81 -6.63
N MET A 20 -1.31 11.96 -7.64
CA MET A 20 -0.71 10.65 -7.41
C MET A 20 0.67 10.76 -6.75
N GLN A 21 1.55 11.64 -7.25
CA GLN A 21 2.88 11.85 -6.67
C GLN A 21 2.82 12.37 -5.23
N ARG A 22 1.94 13.34 -4.95
CA ARG A 22 1.72 13.85 -3.57
C ARG A 22 1.24 12.73 -2.65
N SER A 23 0.29 11.91 -3.11
CA SER A 23 -0.18 10.75 -2.34
C SER A 23 0.93 9.74 -2.10
N TRP A 24 1.81 9.47 -3.07
CA TRP A 24 2.97 8.60 -2.84
C TRP A 24 3.87 9.12 -1.74
N ILE A 25 4.20 10.41 -1.74
CA ILE A 25 5.06 11.00 -0.70
C ILE A 25 4.40 10.81 0.67
N ILE A 26 3.12 11.17 0.81
CA ILE A 26 2.39 11.06 2.08
C ILE A 26 2.32 9.60 2.56
N LEU A 27 1.97 8.67 1.67
CA LEU A 27 1.82 7.25 2.01
C LEU A 27 3.16 6.60 2.33
N ASN A 28 4.24 6.92 1.61
CA ASN A 28 5.57 6.40 1.91
C ASN A 28 6.12 6.94 3.23
N VAL A 29 5.88 8.22 3.55
CA VAL A 29 6.25 8.78 4.86
C VAL A 29 5.45 8.10 5.97
N THR A 30 4.15 7.87 5.76
CA THR A 30 3.32 7.12 6.71
C THR A 30 3.81 5.69 6.88
N ALA A 31 4.16 5.01 5.78
CA ALA A 31 4.72 3.66 5.78
C ALA A 31 6.05 3.60 6.54
N LEU A 32 6.91 4.61 6.39
CA LEU A 32 8.16 4.73 7.16
C LEU A 32 7.89 4.82 8.67
N VAL A 33 6.90 5.61 9.08
CA VAL A 33 6.49 5.69 10.50
C VAL A 33 5.98 4.34 10.99
N LEU A 34 5.12 3.67 10.21
CA LEU A 34 4.59 2.34 10.54
C LEU A 34 5.68 1.25 10.54
N MET A 35 6.75 1.40 9.76
CA MET A 35 7.87 0.47 9.74
C MET A 35 8.51 0.37 11.13
N PHE A 36 8.67 1.48 11.85
CA PHE A 36 9.20 1.44 13.22
C PHE A 36 8.32 0.61 14.15
N LEU A 37 6.99 0.70 14.03
CA LEU A 37 6.07 -0.15 14.79
C LEU A 37 6.24 -1.63 14.45
N ASN A 38 6.48 -1.96 13.18
CA ASN A 38 6.72 -3.34 12.75
C ASN A 38 8.07 -3.87 13.26
N VAL A 39 9.12 -3.04 13.28
CA VAL A 39 10.44 -3.42 13.81
C VAL A 39 10.39 -3.68 15.31
N PHE A 40 9.62 -2.89 16.06
CA PHE A 40 9.48 -3.04 17.51
C PHE A 40 8.28 -3.89 17.95
N ALA A 41 7.61 -4.59 17.01
CA ALA A 41 6.38 -5.33 17.26
C ALA A 41 6.53 -6.35 18.40
N THR A 42 7.63 -7.13 18.44
CA THR A 42 7.90 -8.08 19.53
C THR A 42 7.92 -7.38 20.90
N GLN A 43 8.62 -6.26 21.01
CA GLN A 43 8.80 -5.53 22.27
C GLN A 43 7.48 -4.89 22.73
N ILE A 44 6.73 -4.33 21.78
CA ILE A 44 5.41 -3.75 22.03
C ILE A 44 4.45 -4.83 22.54
N LEU A 45 4.43 -6.01 21.92
CA LEU A 45 3.54 -7.11 22.33
C LEU A 45 3.91 -7.67 23.70
N ARG A 46 5.20 -7.83 23.99
CA ARG A 46 5.67 -8.22 25.34
C ARG A 46 5.28 -7.19 26.38
N PHE A 47 5.42 -5.90 26.07
CA PHE A 47 5.04 -4.80 26.95
C PHE A 47 3.54 -4.80 27.30
N ILE A 48 2.67 -5.16 26.36
CA ILE A 48 1.21 -5.27 26.55
C ILE A 48 0.83 -6.56 27.31
N GLY A 49 1.80 -7.40 27.68
CA GLY A 49 1.60 -8.62 28.47
C GLY A 49 1.36 -9.88 27.64
N GLN A 50 1.69 -9.85 26.35
CA GLN A 50 1.50 -11.02 25.49
C GLN A 50 2.52 -12.12 25.77
N GLN A 51 2.11 -13.37 25.61
CA GLN A 51 2.98 -14.54 25.81
C GLN A 51 4.22 -14.45 24.91
N GLU A 52 5.39 -14.72 25.48
CA GLU A 52 6.70 -14.58 24.83
C GLU A 52 6.75 -15.22 23.44
N LYS A 53 6.30 -16.48 23.34
CA LYS A 53 6.28 -17.23 22.09
C LYS A 53 5.39 -16.57 21.03
N ILE A 54 4.22 -16.06 21.42
CA ILE A 54 3.30 -15.38 20.50
C ILE A 54 3.91 -14.06 20.02
N ALA A 55 4.51 -13.29 20.93
CA ALA A 55 5.16 -12.03 20.61
C ALA A 55 6.33 -12.20 19.63
N GLU A 56 7.12 -13.26 19.77
CA GLU A 56 8.22 -13.60 18.84
C GLU A 56 7.72 -13.92 17.44
N TRP A 57 6.72 -14.81 17.33
CA TRP A 57 6.14 -15.16 16.02
C TRP A 57 5.51 -13.95 15.34
N ALA A 58 4.75 -13.15 16.09
CA ALA A 58 4.10 -11.96 15.58
C ALA A 58 5.13 -10.91 15.13
N GLY A 59 6.18 -10.68 15.91
CA GLY A 59 7.22 -9.73 15.54
C GLY A 59 8.05 -10.17 14.35
N GLN A 60 8.39 -11.47 14.25
CA GLN A 60 9.02 -12.01 13.05
C GLN A 60 8.12 -11.77 11.83
N PHE A 61 6.83 -12.13 11.91
CA PHE A 61 5.87 -11.88 10.84
C PHE A 61 5.77 -10.40 10.44
N SER A 62 5.73 -9.48 11.42
CA SER A 62 5.72 -8.03 11.16
C SER A 62 6.93 -7.54 10.37
N LEU A 63 8.13 -8.13 10.57
CA LEU A 63 9.30 -7.80 9.76
C LEU A 63 9.12 -8.20 8.29
N TRP A 64 8.54 -9.37 8.02
CA TRP A 64 8.22 -9.83 6.66
C TRP A 64 7.13 -8.97 5.99
N MET A 65 6.29 -8.28 6.76
CA MET A 65 5.28 -7.37 6.23
C MET A 65 5.84 -6.02 5.79
N ILE A 66 7.05 -5.62 6.20
CA ILE A 66 7.62 -4.30 5.88
C ILE A 66 7.61 -4.04 4.36
N PRO A 67 8.15 -4.92 3.49
CA PRO A 67 8.12 -4.71 2.04
C PRO A 67 6.70 -4.58 1.48
N MET A 68 5.75 -5.35 2.03
CA MET A 68 4.35 -5.33 1.61
C MET A 68 3.69 -3.98 1.90
N VAL A 69 3.97 -3.35 3.05
CA VAL A 69 3.42 -2.03 3.39
C VAL A 69 3.88 -0.95 2.39
N PHE A 70 5.15 -0.97 2.00
CA PHE A 70 5.66 -0.05 0.97
C PHE A 70 5.07 -0.34 -0.41
N ALA A 71 4.92 -1.61 -0.79
CA ALA A 71 4.27 -1.97 -2.05
C ALA A 71 2.85 -1.39 -2.13
N TYR A 72 2.06 -1.52 -1.06
CA TYR A 72 0.71 -0.93 -1.00
C TYR A 72 0.71 0.61 -1.02
N ALA A 73 1.70 1.26 -0.41
CA ALA A 73 1.84 2.71 -0.46
C ALA A 73 2.00 3.23 -1.92
N PHE A 74 2.59 2.43 -2.80
CA PHE A 74 2.66 2.73 -4.24
C PHE A 74 1.43 2.29 -5.02
N GLU A 75 0.93 1.09 -4.75
CA GLU A 75 -0.18 0.48 -5.49
C GLU A 75 -1.48 1.27 -5.33
N PHE A 76 -1.80 1.75 -4.12
CA PHE A 76 -3.06 2.45 -3.86
C PHE A 76 -3.25 3.70 -4.73
N PRO A 77 -2.29 4.66 -4.82
CA PRO A 77 -2.46 5.81 -5.70
C PRO A 77 -2.50 5.44 -7.19
N ILE A 78 -1.74 4.42 -7.62
CA ILE A 78 -1.76 3.94 -9.02
C ILE A 78 -3.14 3.42 -9.41
N MET A 79 -3.74 2.58 -8.55
CA MET A 79 -5.08 2.06 -8.78
C MET A 79 -6.09 3.19 -8.90
N LYS A 80 -6.04 4.20 -8.02
CA LYS A 80 -6.93 5.36 -8.09
C LYS A 80 -6.68 6.22 -9.33
N PHE A 81 -5.43 6.38 -9.75
CA PHE A 81 -5.05 7.10 -10.97
C PHE A 81 -5.61 6.43 -12.23
N LEU A 82 -5.49 5.11 -12.34
CA LEU A 82 -6.01 4.33 -13.47
C LEU A 82 -7.54 4.25 -13.45
N GLN A 83 -8.14 4.08 -12.27
CA GLN A 83 -9.60 4.05 -12.09
C GLN A 83 -10.24 5.37 -12.52
N ALA A 84 -9.64 6.52 -12.15
CA ALA A 84 -10.15 7.84 -12.54
C ALA A 84 -10.10 8.09 -14.06
N GLN A 85 -9.23 7.39 -14.80
CA GLN A 85 -9.14 7.44 -16.26
C GLN A 85 -9.97 6.35 -16.95
N SER A 86 -10.79 5.61 -16.18
CA SER A 86 -11.55 4.46 -16.67
C SER A 86 -10.69 3.36 -17.31
N LYS A 87 -9.40 3.26 -16.95
CA LYS A 87 -8.48 2.21 -17.44
C LYS A 87 -8.62 0.89 -16.65
N ILE A 88 -9.84 0.42 -16.51
CA ILE A 88 -10.20 -0.74 -15.69
C ILE A 88 -9.57 -2.03 -16.27
N MET A 89 -9.51 -2.16 -17.60
CA MET A 89 -8.90 -3.34 -18.24
C MET A 89 -7.41 -3.49 -17.93
N THR A 90 -6.67 -2.38 -17.83
CA THR A 90 -5.26 -2.42 -17.41
C THR A 90 -5.12 -2.98 -16.00
N MET A 91 -5.98 -2.53 -15.07
CA MET A 91 -5.99 -3.04 -13.70
C MET A 91 -6.37 -4.52 -13.64
N ALA A 92 -7.35 -4.95 -14.45
CA ALA A 92 -7.80 -6.34 -14.52
C ALA A 92 -6.68 -7.28 -15.03
N VAL A 93 -5.93 -6.88 -16.05
CA VAL A 93 -4.79 -7.66 -16.56
C VAL A 93 -3.69 -7.79 -15.50
N ILE A 94 -3.32 -6.69 -14.83
CA ILE A 94 -2.32 -6.71 -13.75
C ILE A 94 -2.77 -7.64 -12.61
N ALA A 95 -4.03 -7.54 -12.19
CA ALA A 95 -4.58 -8.42 -11.16
C ALA A 95 -4.60 -9.89 -11.59
N GLY A 96 -4.96 -10.18 -12.85
CA GLY A 96 -4.94 -11.53 -13.40
C GLY A 96 -3.53 -12.14 -13.42
N VAL A 97 -2.53 -11.36 -13.85
CA VAL A 97 -1.12 -11.79 -13.84
C VAL A 97 -0.62 -12.00 -12.40
N SER A 98 -0.95 -11.07 -11.49
CA SER A 98 -0.60 -11.21 -10.07
C SER A 98 -1.21 -12.48 -9.47
N CYS A 99 -2.49 -12.75 -9.73
CA CYS A 99 -3.18 -13.95 -9.27
C CYS A 99 -2.55 -15.23 -9.84
N ALA A 100 -2.23 -15.25 -11.14
CA ALA A 100 -1.55 -16.38 -11.76
C ALA A 100 -0.15 -16.62 -11.16
N MET A 101 0.62 -15.56 -10.90
CA MET A 101 1.92 -15.69 -10.23
C MET A 101 1.76 -16.26 -8.81
N HIS A 102 0.80 -15.78 -8.03
CA HIS A 102 0.50 -16.31 -6.68
C HIS A 102 0.02 -17.76 -6.69
N ALA A 103 -0.63 -18.22 -7.77
CA ALA A 103 -1.07 -19.60 -7.89
C ALA A 103 0.05 -20.56 -8.34
N LEU A 104 1.10 -20.04 -8.98
CA LEU A 104 2.21 -20.83 -9.53
C LEU A 104 3.47 -20.86 -8.63
N LEU A 105 3.64 -19.86 -7.77
CA LEU A 105 4.70 -19.79 -6.74
C LEU A 105 4.19 -20.28 -5.40
#